data_AF-A0A838E650-F1
#
_entry.id   AF-A0A838E650-F1
#
_cell.length_a   1.000
_cell.length_b   1.000
_cell.length_c   1.000
_cell.angle_alpha   90.00
_cell.angle_beta   90.00
_cell.angle_gamma   90.00
#
_symmetry.space_group_name_H-M   'P 1'
#
loop_
_entity.id
_entity.type
_entity.pdbx_description
1 polymer ?
#
loop_
_entity_poly.entity_id
_entity_poly.type
_entity_poly.pdbx_seq_one_letter_code
_entity_poly.pdbx_strand_id
1 'polypeptide(L)'
;MTAIDPRLPPIGWRPKDPDWVGRLARRLVWRLSDDLGEDVIVSAHLVVRLGRANPRNPLVAAVGGPATHDGTVRVAPMLVVALAPAAGESAWWRAKGVGEVWVIRRDGGAHVHRDGEDAPVDVAPGDRLAHAAHPALAVDLGKLQVGVR
;
A
#
# COMPACT_ATOMS: atom_id res chain seq x y z
N MET A 1 -23.98 -3.68 -23.72
CA MET A 1 -22.60 -3.98 -23.28
C MET A 1 -21.88 -2.66 -23.10
N THR A 2 -21.76 -2.18 -21.86
CA THR A 2 -21.17 -0.86 -21.58
C THR A 2 -19.75 -1.07 -21.10
N ALA A 3 -18.77 -0.62 -21.89
CA ALA A 3 -17.37 -0.64 -21.50
C ALA A 3 -17.15 0.34 -20.34
N ILE A 4 -16.52 -0.14 -19.27
CA ILE A 4 -16.04 0.72 -18.19
C ILE A 4 -14.77 1.41 -18.70
N ASP A 5 -14.75 2.74 -18.65
CA ASP A 5 -13.58 3.55 -19.02
C ASP A 5 -12.40 3.19 -18.09
N PRO A 6 -11.26 2.71 -18.63
CA PRO A 6 -10.13 2.24 -17.83
C PRO A 6 -9.38 3.35 -17.07
N ARG A 7 -9.82 4.61 -17.15
CA ARG A 7 -9.21 5.74 -16.42
C ARG A 7 -10.00 6.20 -15.19
N LEU A 8 -11.13 5.57 -14.85
CA LEU A 8 -11.96 6.02 -13.73
C LEU A 8 -11.59 5.34 -12.39
N PRO A 9 -11.39 6.12 -11.30
CA PRO A 9 -11.35 5.59 -9.94
C PRO A 9 -12.74 5.06 -9.52
N PRO A 10 -12.83 4.18 -8.50
CA PRO A 10 -14.08 3.61 -8.04
C PRO A 10 -15.08 4.69 -7.59
N ILE A 11 -16.37 4.42 -7.78
CA ILE A 11 -17.48 5.31 -7.39
C ILE A 11 -17.35 5.65 -5.89
N GLY A 12 -17.11 6.93 -5.59
CA GLY A 12 -17.16 7.52 -4.24
C GLY A 12 -15.83 7.98 -3.65
N TRP A 13 -14.68 7.70 -4.27
CA TRP A 13 -13.38 8.12 -3.73
C TRP A 13 -12.75 9.25 -4.56
N ARG A 14 -12.52 10.42 -3.95
CA ARG A 14 -11.72 11.51 -4.52
C ARG A 14 -10.66 11.98 -3.54
N PRO A 15 -9.36 11.83 -3.84
CA PRO A 15 -8.33 12.52 -3.11
C PRO A 15 -8.41 14.01 -3.45
N LYS A 16 -8.24 14.89 -2.46
CA LYS A 16 -8.23 16.36 -2.65
C LYS A 16 -7.10 16.85 -3.57
N ASP A 17 -6.13 15.99 -3.89
CA ASP A 17 -5.02 16.23 -4.82
C ASP A 17 -4.64 14.90 -5.52
N PRO A 18 -5.26 14.60 -6.68
CA PRO A 18 -5.01 13.35 -7.41
C PRO A 18 -3.58 13.26 -7.96
N ASP A 19 -2.95 14.40 -8.25
CA ASP A 19 -1.59 14.42 -8.78
C ASP A 19 -0.58 14.04 -7.71
N TRP A 20 -0.78 14.50 -6.47
CA TRP A 20 0.07 14.11 -5.35
C TRP A 20 -0.05 12.63 -5.02
N VAL A 21 -1.26 12.08 -4.87
CA VAL A 21 -1.44 10.65 -4.55
C VAL A 21 -0.88 9.76 -5.66
N GLY A 22 -1.13 10.09 -6.92
CA GLY A 22 -0.59 9.34 -8.06
C GLY A 22 0.94 9.43 -8.15
N ARG A 23 1.55 10.56 -7.79
CA ARG A 23 3.03 10.67 -7.69
C ARG A 23 3.58 9.86 -6.51
N LEU A 24 2.91 9.88 -5.35
CA LEU A 24 3.30 9.11 -4.17
C LEU A 24 3.27 7.60 -4.48
N ALA A 25 2.17 7.11 -5.04
CA ALA A 25 2.02 5.69 -5.42
C ALA A 25 3.13 5.24 -6.38
N ARG A 26 3.43 6.04 -7.42
CA ARG A 26 4.53 5.74 -8.36
C ARG A 26 5.89 5.71 -7.69
N ARG A 27 6.19 6.67 -6.81
CA ARG A 27 7.46 6.69 -6.06
C ARG A 27 7.58 5.51 -5.11
N LEU A 28 6.51 5.15 -4.42
CA LEU A 28 6.46 3.99 -3.54
C LEU A 28 6.73 2.71 -4.31
N VAL A 29 6.03 2.47 -5.43
CA VAL A 29 6.27 1.30 -6.29
C VAL A 29 7.72 1.25 -6.74
N TRP A 30 8.26 2.35 -7.26
CA TRP A 30 9.65 2.39 -7.72
C TRP A 30 10.64 2.06 -6.59
N ARG A 31 10.54 2.76 -5.46
CA ARG A 31 11.47 2.60 -4.33
C ARG A 31 11.39 1.24 -3.65
N LEU A 32 10.18 0.71 -3.51
CA LEU A 32 9.98 -0.60 -2.90
C LEU A 32 10.43 -1.73 -3.82
N SER A 33 10.53 -1.49 -5.13
CA SER A 33 11.01 -2.48 -6.11
C SER A 33 12.52 -2.43 -6.37
N ASP A 34 13.22 -1.35 -5.97
CA ASP A 34 14.64 -1.13 -6.33
C ASP A 34 15.56 -2.31 -5.93
N ASP A 35 15.30 -2.96 -4.79
CA ASP A 35 16.16 -4.03 -4.21
C ASP A 35 15.44 -5.39 -4.08
N LEU A 36 14.32 -5.61 -4.79
CA LEU A 36 13.58 -6.87 -4.72
C LEU A 36 14.03 -7.87 -5.78
N GLY A 37 14.06 -9.15 -5.39
CA GLY A 37 14.16 -10.25 -6.33
C GLY A 37 12.89 -10.43 -7.18
N GLU A 38 12.97 -11.26 -8.22
CA GLU A 38 11.89 -11.48 -9.21
C GLU A 38 10.59 -12.06 -8.60
N ASP A 39 10.64 -12.55 -7.36
CA ASP A 39 9.53 -13.24 -6.68
C ASP A 39 8.54 -12.30 -5.94
N VAL A 40 8.82 -11.00 -5.90
CA VAL A 40 7.96 -10.03 -5.21
C VAL A 40 7.42 -9.00 -6.19
N ILE A 41 6.10 -8.87 -6.22
CA ILE A 41 5.41 -7.87 -7.03
C ILE A 41 4.99 -6.72 -6.13
N VAL A 42 5.40 -5.51 -6.47
CA VAL A 42 4.93 -4.27 -5.84
C VAL A 42 4.11 -3.48 -6.84
N SER A 43 2.87 -3.14 -6.52
CA SER A 43 2.00 -2.41 -7.45
C SER A 43 0.93 -1.58 -6.74
N ALA A 44 0.58 -0.45 -7.38
CA ALA A 44 -0.52 0.44 -7.00
C ALA A 44 -1.86 0.07 -7.66
N HIS A 45 -1.86 -0.98 -8.50
CA HIS A 45 -3.03 -1.40 -9.28
C HIS A 45 -3.65 -2.70 -8.77
N LEU A 46 -3.18 -3.22 -7.63
CA LEU A 46 -3.64 -4.50 -7.12
C LEU A 46 -5.03 -4.39 -6.48
N VAL A 47 -5.91 -5.30 -6.88
CA VAL A 47 -7.21 -5.52 -6.24
C VAL A 47 -7.08 -6.75 -5.34
N VAL A 48 -7.15 -6.55 -4.02
CA VAL A 48 -6.91 -7.63 -3.06
C VAL A 48 -8.25 -8.21 -2.60
N ARG A 49 -8.43 -9.52 -2.82
CA ARG A 49 -9.66 -10.25 -2.50
C ARG A 49 -9.37 -11.41 -1.55
N LEU A 50 -9.57 -11.17 -0.25
CA LEU A 50 -9.29 -12.13 0.81
C LEU A 50 -10.58 -12.79 1.31
N GLY A 51 -10.85 -13.99 0.80
CA GLY A 51 -12.04 -14.79 1.12
C GLY A 51 -13.33 -14.23 0.50
N ARG A 52 -14.43 -14.27 1.27
CA ARG A 52 -15.76 -13.79 0.84
C ARG A 52 -15.98 -12.29 1.04
N ALA A 53 -15.01 -11.58 1.59
CA ALA A 53 -15.11 -10.15 1.83
C ALA A 53 -15.07 -9.35 0.52
N ASN A 54 -15.56 -8.11 0.58
CA ASN A 54 -15.42 -7.18 -0.54
C ASN A 54 -13.94 -6.96 -0.87
N PRO A 55 -13.59 -6.89 -2.16
CA PRO A 55 -12.24 -6.57 -2.57
C PRO A 55 -11.85 -5.17 -2.10
N ARG A 56 -10.56 -4.96 -1.88
CA ARG A 56 -10.01 -3.66 -1.47
C ARG A 56 -8.82 -3.27 -2.34
N ASN A 57 -8.66 -1.97 -2.52
CA ASN A 57 -7.64 -1.37 -3.36
C ASN A 57 -6.73 -0.53 -2.48
N PRO A 58 -5.62 -1.09 -1.96
CA PRO A 58 -4.64 -0.31 -1.21
C PRO A 58 -3.94 0.71 -2.12
N LEU A 59 -3.22 1.67 -1.52
CA LEU A 59 -2.42 2.62 -2.30
C LEU A 59 -1.29 1.89 -3.05
N VAL A 60 -0.61 0.99 -2.33
CA VAL A 60 0.39 0.05 -2.86
C VAL A 60 0.27 -1.25 -2.08
N ALA A 61 0.45 -2.39 -2.75
CA ALA A 61 0.65 -3.67 -2.08
C ALA A 61 1.91 -4.37 -2.61
N ALA A 62 2.60 -5.07 -1.73
CA ALA A 62 3.65 -6.01 -2.07
C ALA A 62 3.16 -7.44 -1.80
N VAL A 63 3.31 -8.33 -2.78
CA VAL A 63 2.83 -9.71 -2.72
C VAL A 63 3.94 -10.65 -3.19
N GLY A 64 4.05 -11.81 -2.52
CA GLY A 64 4.98 -12.86 -2.94
C GLY A 64 4.30 -13.77 -3.95
N GLY A 65 5.02 -14.11 -5.02
CA GLY A 65 4.53 -14.98 -6.09
C GLY A 65 3.75 -14.25 -7.19
N PRO A 66 3.27 -15.00 -8.21
CA PRO A 66 2.70 -14.40 -9.41
C PRO A 66 1.33 -13.79 -9.16
N ALA A 67 1.15 -12.52 -9.53
CA ALA A 67 -0.16 -11.89 -9.64
C ALA A 67 -0.92 -12.48 -10.84
N THR A 68 -2.26 -12.55 -10.74
CA THR A 68 -3.06 -12.92 -11.91
C THR A 68 -3.02 -11.78 -12.94
N HIS A 69 -3.21 -12.12 -14.23
CA HIS A 69 -3.06 -11.16 -15.34
C HIS A 69 -4.06 -9.98 -15.27
N ASP A 70 -5.12 -10.11 -14.48
CA ASP A 70 -6.13 -9.08 -14.24
C ASP A 70 -5.78 -8.12 -13.08
N GLY A 71 -4.61 -8.27 -12.44
CA GLY A 71 -4.18 -7.45 -11.30
C GLY A 71 -4.91 -7.79 -9.98
N THR A 72 -5.67 -8.88 -9.95
CA THR A 72 -6.31 -9.37 -8.72
C THR A 72 -5.33 -10.21 -7.91
N VAL A 73 -5.38 -10.10 -6.58
CA VAL A 73 -4.61 -10.98 -5.70
C VAL A 73 -5.53 -11.64 -4.69
N ARG A 74 -5.36 -12.96 -4.51
CA ARG A 74 -6.17 -13.79 -3.61
C ARG A 74 -5.41 -14.30 -2.40
N VAL A 75 -4.12 -13.97 -2.32
CA VAL A 75 -3.25 -14.21 -1.18
C VAL A 75 -3.10 -12.93 -0.38
N ALA A 76 -2.87 -13.05 0.93
CA ALA A 76 -2.62 -11.89 1.76
C ALA A 76 -1.29 -11.23 1.33
N PRO A 77 -1.29 -9.91 1.06
CA PRO A 77 -0.06 -9.18 0.84
C PRO A 77 0.89 -9.26 2.03
N MET A 78 2.19 -9.26 1.77
CA MET A 78 3.18 -9.08 2.85
C MET A 78 3.13 -7.65 3.38
N LEU A 79 2.95 -6.68 2.47
CA LEU A 79 2.85 -5.27 2.81
C LEU A 79 1.64 -4.64 2.12
N VAL A 80 0.89 -3.84 2.88
CA VAL A 80 -0.09 -2.88 2.36
C VAL A 80 0.34 -1.47 2.76
N VAL A 81 0.42 -0.56 1.80
CA VAL A 81 0.54 0.87 2.06
C VAL A 81 -0.83 1.52 1.84
N ALA A 82 -1.27 2.35 2.78
CA ALA A 82 -2.53 3.07 2.75
C ALA A 82 -2.30 4.56 3.02
N LEU A 83 -3.27 5.37 2.59
CA LEU A 83 -3.33 6.80 2.86
C LEU A 83 -4.72 7.12 3.42
N ALA A 84 -4.77 7.62 4.65
CA ALA A 84 -6.03 7.92 5.35
C ALA A 84 -7.07 6.78 5.22
N PRO A 85 -6.74 5.55 5.65
CA PRO A 85 -7.61 4.40 5.54
C PRO A 85 -8.93 4.62 6.28
N ALA A 86 -10.00 3.95 5.84
CA ALA A 86 -11.27 3.99 6.55
C ALA A 86 -11.14 3.45 7.99
N ALA A 87 -12.01 3.86 8.90
CA ALA A 87 -11.99 3.35 10.27
C ALA A 87 -12.02 1.80 10.28
N GLY A 88 -11.08 1.19 11.01
CA GLY A 88 -10.96 -0.27 11.10
C GLY A 88 -10.33 -0.96 9.89
N GLU A 89 -9.93 -0.24 8.83
CA GLU A 89 -9.32 -0.85 7.66
C GLU A 89 -7.94 -1.46 7.93
N SER A 90 -7.05 -0.77 8.67
CA SER A 90 -5.77 -1.35 9.08
C SER A 90 -5.95 -2.62 9.94
N ALA A 91 -6.95 -2.63 10.81
CA ALA A 91 -7.28 -3.82 11.62
C ALA A 91 -7.83 -4.96 10.75
N TRP A 92 -8.63 -4.65 9.74
CA TRP A 92 -9.13 -5.64 8.79
C TRP A 92 -8.00 -6.30 7.99
N TRP A 93 -7.04 -5.52 7.50
CA TRP A 93 -5.88 -6.05 6.76
C TRP A 93 -5.09 -7.04 7.61
N ARG A 94 -4.76 -6.67 8.85
CA ARG A 94 -4.09 -7.56 9.81
C ARG A 94 -4.89 -8.83 10.09
N ALA A 95 -6.20 -8.71 10.33
CA ALA A 95 -7.08 -9.86 10.53
C ALA A 95 -7.19 -10.80 9.30
N LYS A 96 -6.72 -10.36 8.13
CA LYS A 96 -6.62 -11.18 6.91
C LYS A 96 -5.22 -11.74 6.66
N GLY A 97 -4.30 -11.60 7.62
CA GLY A 97 -2.94 -12.13 7.54
C GLY A 97 -2.00 -11.26 6.72
N VAL A 98 -2.30 -9.96 6.55
CA VAL A 98 -1.31 -9.02 6.00
C VAL A 98 -0.21 -8.81 7.03
N GLY A 99 1.05 -9.04 6.62
CA GLY A 99 2.20 -8.98 7.52
C GLY A 99 2.42 -7.59 8.12
N GLU A 100 2.33 -6.55 7.29
CA GLU A 100 2.51 -5.17 7.72
C GLU A 100 1.60 -4.19 6.97
N VAL A 101 1.08 -3.18 7.68
CA VAL A 101 0.27 -2.10 7.11
C VAL A 101 0.94 -0.77 7.42
N TRP A 102 1.37 -0.05 6.40
CA TRP A 102 1.93 1.29 6.51
C TRP A 102 0.88 2.33 6.14
N VAL A 103 0.50 3.17 7.11
CA VAL A 103 -0.38 4.31 6.88
C VAL A 103 0.48 5.55 6.75
N ILE A 104 0.74 5.97 5.51
CA ILE A 104 1.51 7.19 5.24
C ILE A 104 0.66 8.40 5.58
N ARG A 105 1.25 9.32 6.34
CA ARG A 105 0.63 10.58 6.76
C ARG A 105 1.03 11.71 5.82
N ARG A 106 0.25 12.79 5.83
CA ARG A 106 0.51 13.98 4.99
C ARG A 106 1.75 14.77 5.41
N ASP A 107 2.15 14.65 6.67
CA ASP A 107 3.39 15.26 7.19
C ASP A 107 4.65 14.53 6.70
N GLY A 108 4.51 13.43 5.96
CA GLY A 108 5.61 12.60 5.48
C GLY A 108 6.04 11.50 6.45
N GLY A 109 5.42 11.39 7.64
CA GLY A 109 5.61 10.28 8.56
C GLY A 109 4.69 9.10 8.24
N ALA A 110 4.71 8.08 9.09
CA ALA A 110 3.85 6.90 8.93
C ALA A 110 3.39 6.33 10.28
N HIS A 111 2.23 5.67 10.28
CA HIS A 111 1.86 4.68 11.30
C HIS A 111 2.08 3.28 10.76
N VAL A 112 2.76 2.44 11.53
CA VAL A 112 3.10 1.08 11.13
C VAL A 112 2.33 0.12 12.01
N HIS A 113 1.45 -0.68 11.41
CA HIS A 113 0.79 -1.78 12.10
C HIS A 113 1.42 -3.09 11.68
N ARG A 114 2.01 -3.82 12.63
CA ARG A 114 2.59 -5.14 12.39
C ARG A 114 1.65 -6.24 12.83
N ASP A 115 1.82 -7.42 12.25
CA ASP A 115 1.20 -8.62 12.77
C ASP A 115 1.75 -8.93 14.18
N GLY A 116 0.86 -9.35 15.08
CA GLY A 116 1.18 -9.62 16.48
C GLY A 116 1.42 -8.39 17.39
N GLU A 117 1.43 -7.16 16.86
CA GLU A 117 1.55 -5.93 17.66
C GLU A 117 0.17 -5.29 17.92
N ASP A 118 -0.11 -4.94 19.18
CA ASP A 118 -1.41 -4.36 19.57
C ASP A 118 -1.55 -2.89 19.15
N ALA A 119 -0.46 -2.13 19.22
CA ALA A 119 -0.43 -0.70 18.92
C ALA A 119 0.40 -0.41 17.67
N PRO A 120 0.02 0.60 16.86
CA PRO A 120 0.87 1.05 15.78
C PRO A 120 2.15 1.72 16.31
N VAL A 121 3.22 1.59 15.55
CA VAL A 121 4.47 2.34 15.76
C VAL A 121 4.46 3.60 14.90
N ASP A 122 4.76 4.74 15.53
CA ASP A 122 4.93 6.00 14.83
C ASP A 122 6.34 6.10 14.24
N VAL A 123 6.41 6.47 12.96
CA VAL A 123 7.66 6.75 12.25
C VAL A 123 7.66 8.21 11.83
N ALA A 124 8.75 8.91 12.16
CA ALA A 124 8.86 10.33 11.91
C ALA A 124 9.09 10.62 10.42
N PRO A 125 8.68 11.81 9.92
CA PRO A 125 9.07 12.24 8.58
C PRO A 125 10.59 12.22 8.41
N GLY A 126 11.08 11.70 7.28
CA GLY A 126 12.52 11.60 7.00
C GLY A 126 13.18 10.30 7.43
N ASP A 127 12.54 9.52 8.30
CA ASP A 127 13.08 8.23 8.73
C ASP A 127 12.94 7.16 7.65
N ARG A 128 13.78 6.12 7.77
CA ARG A 128 13.68 4.91 6.94
C ARG A 128 12.62 3.97 7.53
N LEU A 129 11.69 3.59 6.69
CA LEU A 129 10.69 2.56 6.98
C LEU A 129 11.12 1.26 6.29
N ALA A 130 11.09 0.12 7.00
CA ALA A 130 11.47 -1.17 6.47
C ALA A 130 10.55 -2.26 7.03
N HIS A 131 10.16 -3.22 6.18
CA HIS A 131 9.28 -4.30 6.59
C HIS A 131 10.02 -5.24 7.54
N ALA A 132 9.39 -5.61 8.65
CA ALA A 132 10.06 -6.35 9.74
C ALA A 132 10.63 -7.71 9.27
N ALA A 133 9.84 -8.49 8.52
CA ALA A 133 10.26 -9.80 8.01
C ALA A 133 10.95 -9.75 6.64
N HIS A 134 10.96 -8.59 5.97
CA HIS A 134 11.49 -8.44 4.60
C HIS A 134 12.23 -7.10 4.48
N PRO A 135 13.41 -6.93 5.10
CA PRO A 135 14.07 -5.61 5.19
C PRO A 135 14.43 -4.96 3.85
N ALA A 136 14.43 -5.71 2.75
CA ALA A 136 14.58 -5.21 1.39
C ALA A 136 13.35 -4.39 0.93
N LEU A 137 12.15 -4.67 1.47
CA LEU A 137 10.99 -3.78 1.35
C LEU A 137 11.19 -2.59 2.29
N ALA A 138 11.90 -1.60 1.80
CA ALA A 138 12.19 -0.40 2.56
C ALA A 138 12.00 0.86 1.72
N VAL A 139 11.67 1.94 2.41
CA VAL A 139 11.57 3.25 1.81
C VAL A 139 12.08 4.30 2.78
N ASP A 140 12.86 5.24 2.24
CA ASP A 140 13.25 6.45 2.96
C ASP A 140 12.14 7.49 2.79
N LEU A 141 11.46 7.84 3.89
CA LEU A 141 10.31 8.75 3.87
C LEU A 141 10.73 10.17 3.44
N GLY A 142 11.98 10.58 3.67
CA GLY A 142 12.52 11.85 3.18
C GLY A 142 12.57 11.91 1.65
N LYS A 143 12.79 10.77 0.99
CA LYS A 143 12.80 10.65 -0.48
C LYS A 143 11.39 10.59 -1.08
N LEU A 144 10.37 10.34 -0.26
CA LEU A 144 8.97 10.34 -0.70
C LEU A 144 8.35 11.73 -0.81
N GLN A 145 9.01 12.79 -0.31
CA GLN A 145 8.51 14.17 -0.37
C GLN A 145 8.09 14.57 -1.79
N VAL A 146 6.80 14.42 -2.07
CA VAL A 146 6.12 14.91 -3.26
C VAL A 146 5.57 16.26 -2.87
N GLY A 147 6.27 17.33 -3.27
CA GLY A 147 5.98 18.70 -2.85
C GLY A 147 4.49 19.02 -2.87
N VAL A 148 3.93 19.28 -1.70
CA VAL A 148 2.66 19.98 -1.55
C VAL A 148 3.06 21.45 -1.50
N ARG A 149 2.96 22.13 -2.63
CA ARG A 149 3.09 23.59 -2.68
C ARG A 149 1.79 24.22 -2.22
#